data_AF-A0A359H294-F1
#
_entry.id   AF-A0A359H294-F1
#
_cell.length_a   1.000
_cell.length_b   1.000
_cell.length_c   1.000
_cell.angle_alpha   90.00
_cell.angle_beta   90.00
_cell.angle_gamma   90.00
#
_symmetry.space_group_name_H-M   'P 1'
#
loop_
_entity.id
_entity.type
_entity.pdbx_description
1 polymer ?
#
loop_
_entity_poly.entity_id
_entity_poly.type
_entity_poly.pdbx_seq_one_letter_code
_entity_poly.pdbx_strand_id
1 'polypeptide(L)' 'MKIGIIGCGVMGGAIAGFLHGEELIGYDTNYEKVEALGIRVVDSVEALVI' A
#
# COMPACT_ATOMS: atom_id res chain seq x y z
N MET A 1 -8.99 5.07 -9.51
CA MET A 1 -7.97 4.23 -10.17
C MET A 1 -7.38 3.32 -9.10
N LYS A 2 -6.95 2.09 -9.43
CA LYS A 2 -6.32 1.21 -8.45
C LYS A 2 -4.82 1.50 -8.43
N ILE A 3 -4.26 1.87 -7.27
CA ILE A 3 -2.84 2.24 -7.12
C ILE A 3 -2.16 1.27 -6.17
N GLY A 4 -1.10 0.62 -6.65
CA GLY A 4 -0.23 -0.22 -5.84
C GLY A 4 0.91 0.57 -5.21
N ILE A 5 1.16 0.35 -3.92
CA ILE A 5 2.30 0.93 -3.19
C ILE A 5 3.23 -0.20 -2.72
N ILE A 6 4.51 -0.11 -3.11
CA ILE A 6 5.56 -1.03 -2.66
C ILE A 6 6.48 -0.26 -1.71
N GLY A 7 6.65 -0.76 -0.48
CA GLY A 7 7.45 -0.13 0.56
C GLY A 7 6.67 0.94 1.32
N CYS A 8 6.07 0.55 2.44
CA CYS A 8 5.15 1.34 3.27
C CYS A 8 5.83 1.93 4.51
N GLY A 9 7.09 2.36 4.37
CA GLY A 9 7.78 3.16 5.40
C GLY A 9 7.27 4.60 5.47
N VAL A 10 8.07 5.52 6.02
CA VAL A 10 7.67 6.94 6.21
C VAL A 10 7.17 7.59 4.91
N MET A 11 7.92 7.44 3.81
CA MET A 11 7.55 8.04 2.53
C MET A 11 6.32 7.36 1.90
N GLY A 12 6.28 6.02 1.89
CA GLY A 12 5.15 5.27 1.34
C GLY A 12 3.84 5.58 2.07
N GLY A 13 3.91 5.69 3.40
CA GLY A 13 2.76 6.11 4.20
C GLY A 13 2.31 7.54 3.92
N ALA A 14 3.25 8.48 3.75
CA ALA A 14 2.91 9.84 3.35
C ALA A 14 2.22 9.89 1.97
N ILE A 15 2.75 9.15 0.98
CA ILE A 15 2.13 9.03 -0.36
C ILE A 15 0.71 8.46 -0.26
N ALA A 16 0.52 7.39 0.51
CA ALA A 16 -0.81 6.81 0.73
C ALA A 16 -1.80 7.83 1.32
N GLY A 17 -1.37 8.64 2.29
CA GLY A 17 -2.19 9.70 2.87
C GLY A 17 -2.55 10.84 1.90
N PHE A 18 -1.67 11.15 0.94
CA PHE A 18 -1.95 12.14 -0.12
C PHE A 18 -2.96 11.65 -1.15
N LEU A 19 -3.08 10.34 -1.36
CA LEU A 19 -3.97 9.71 -2.34
C LEU A 19 -5.36 9.37 -1.75
N HIS A 20 -5.82 10.14 -0.76
CA HIS A 20 -7.13 9.94 -0.14
C HIS A 20 -8.25 10.08 -1.18
N GLY A 21 -8.92 8.98 -1.51
CA GLY A 21 -9.96 8.94 -2.55
C GLY A 21 -9.64 7.96 -3.68
N GLU A 22 -8.40 7.46 -3.77
CA GLU A 22 -8.04 6.36 -4.65
C GLU A 22 -8.14 5.01 -3.94
N GLU A 23 -8.34 3.93 -4.72
CA GLU A 23 -8.29 2.58 -4.17
C GLU A 23 -6.83 2.14 -4.05
N LEU A 24 -6.33 2.12 -2.82
CA LEU A 24 -4.94 1.77 -2.52
C LEU A 24 -4.82 0.30 -2.11
N ILE A 25 -3.82 -0.36 -2.71
CA ILE A 25 -3.35 -1.68 -2.27
C ILE A 25 -1.85 -1.61 -2.00
N GLY A 26 -1.37 -2.32 -0.98
CA GLY A 26 0.00 -2.18 -0.51
C GLY A 26 0.72 -3.51 -0.30
N TYR A 27 2.03 -3.48 -0.54
CA TYR A 27 2.95 -4.55 -0.21
C TYR A 27 4.17 -3.96 0.52
N ASP A 28 4.58 -4.63 1.60
CA ASP A 28 5.85 -4.40 2.30
C ASP A 28 6.31 -5.76 2.85
N THR A 29 7.62 -5.97 2.97
CA THR A 29 8.13 -7.19 3.60
C THR A 29 7.78 -7.26 5.08
N ASN A 30 7.40 -6.14 5.70
CA ASN A 30 6.73 -6.06 6.98
C ASN A 30 5.25 -5.67 6.79
N TYR A 31 4.36 -6.66 6.88
CA TYR A 31 2.91 -6.51 6.70
C TYR A 31 2.27 -5.48 7.63
N GLU A 32 2.73 -5.36 8.87
CA GLU A 32 2.17 -4.45 9.88
C GLU A 32 2.22 -2.99 9.41
N LYS A 33 3.20 -2.63 8.58
CA LYS A 33 3.31 -1.28 8.01
C LYS A 33 2.20 -0.97 7.02
N VAL A 34 1.75 -1.95 6.25
CA VAL A 34 0.65 -1.77 5.30
C VAL A 34 -0.68 -1.72 6.04
N GLU A 35 -0.86 -2.60 7.03
CA GLU A 35 -2.05 -2.60 7.90
C GLU A 35 -2.22 -1.28 8.64
N ALA A 36 -1.13 -0.69 9.14
CA ALA A 36 -1.15 0.61 9.83
C ALA A 36 -1.64 1.77 8.93
N LEU A 37 -1.57 1.63 7.61
CA LEU A 37 -2.11 2.61 6.66
C LEU A 37 -3.62 2.45 6.41
N GLY A 38 -4.24 1.38 6.91
CA GLY A 38 -5.66 1.09 6.70
C GLY A 38 -6.01 0.77 5.24
N ILE A 39 -5.03 0.36 4.44
CA ILE A 39 -5.20 -0.03 3.03
C ILE A 39 -5.16 -1.55 2.89
N ARG A 40 -5.66 -2.06 1.76
CA ARG A 40 -5.66 -3.51 1.51
C ARG A 40 -4.23 -4.02 1.35
N VAL A 41 -3.87 -5.00 2.16
CA VAL A 41 -2.58 -5.69 2.09
C VAL A 41 -2.63 -6.79 1.05
N VAL A 42 -1.53 -6.98 0.30
CA VAL A 42 -1.32 -8.14 -0.56
C VAL A 42 -0.09 -8.93 -0.11
N ASP A 43 -0.06 -10.22 -0.43
CA ASP A 43 0.98 -11.17 0.00
C ASP A 43 2.20 -11.23 -0.95
N SER A 44 2.10 -10.58 -2.11
CA SER A 44 3.09 -10.66 -3.18
C SER A 44 3.05 -9.41 -4.06
N VAL A 45 4.17 -9.11 -4.73
CA VAL A 45 4.24 -7.99 -5.68
C VAL A 45 3.38 -8.29 -6.91
N GLU A 46 3.28 -9.56 -7.30
CA GLU A 46 2.46 -10.06 -8.39
C GLU A 46 0.98 -9.71 -8.18
N ALA A 47 0.48 -9.82 -6.95
CA ALA A 47 -0.89 -9.47 -6.59
C ALA A 47 -1.22 -7.97 -6.73
N LEU A 48 -0.22 -7.09 -6.92
CA LEU A 48 -0.44 -5.66 -7.17
C LEU A 48 -0.91 -5.36 -8.60
N VAL A 49 -0.63 -6.25 -9.55
CA VAL A 49 -0.80 -6.01 -11.00
C VAL A 49 -2.11 -6.63 -11.55
N ILE A 50 -2.83 -7.40 -10.72
CA ILE A 50 -4.04 -8.16 -11.09
C ILE A 50 -5.32 -7.39 -10.72
#